data_AF-A0A8H8DG03-F1
#
_entry.id   AF-A0A8H8DG03-F1
#
_cell.length_a   1.000
_cell.length_b   1.000
_cell.length_c   1.000
_cell.angle_alpha   90.00
_cell.angle_beta   90.00
_cell.angle_gamma   90.00
#
_symmetry.space_group_name_H-M   'P 1'
#
loop_
_entity.id
_entity.type
_entity.pdbx_description
1 polymer ?
#
loop_
_entity_poly.entity_id
_entity_poly.type
_entity_poly.pdbx_seq_one_letter_code
_entity_poly.pdbx_strand_id
1 'polypeptide(L)'
;MPPTGKQRRVSLDPLPEGPVPLAEFPGATAEHAQSPSLAQSPSLAPSPSLAHGTHSASPAPLDVAAASPVLPADLLDVPDIYSATYSGVVVYEMITRGVAVMRRRADGYLNATQILKDAGVEKGKRTKILEKEIHVGRHEKIQGGYGKYQGTW
;
A
#
# COMPACT_ATOMS: atom_id res chain seq x y z
N MET A 1 12.15 76.65 1.03
CA MET A 1 12.22 75.76 2.21
C MET A 1 11.34 74.54 1.96
N PRO A 2 11.74 73.33 2.40
CA PRO A 2 11.52 72.03 1.71
C PRO A 2 10.59 71.07 2.53
N PRO A 3 10.51 69.72 2.29
CA PRO A 3 10.99 68.86 1.18
C PRO A 3 9.85 68.01 0.51
N THR A 4 9.85 67.73 -0.80
CA THR A 4 10.61 66.70 -1.55
C THR A 4 10.54 65.27 -0.99
N GLY A 5 9.62 64.45 -1.54
CA GLY A 5 9.59 62.99 -1.37
C GLY A 5 9.43 62.29 -2.71
N LYS A 6 10.54 61.93 -3.35
CA LYS A 6 10.57 61.09 -4.57
C LYS A 6 10.33 59.64 -4.16
N GLN A 7 9.20 59.04 -4.57
CA GLN A 7 9.04 57.59 -4.51
C GLN A 7 9.88 56.94 -5.62
N ARG A 8 10.88 56.16 -5.22
CA ARG A 8 11.64 55.27 -6.11
C ARG A 8 10.80 54.04 -6.40
N ARG A 9 10.39 53.87 -7.66
CA ARG A 9 9.84 52.63 -8.20
C ARG A 9 10.97 51.59 -8.20
N VAL A 10 10.83 50.53 -7.42
CA VAL A 10 11.73 49.38 -7.45
C VAL A 10 11.48 48.65 -8.77
N SER A 11 12.44 48.67 -9.68
CA SER A 11 12.45 47.81 -10.86
C SER A 11 12.46 46.35 -10.41
N LEU A 12 11.47 45.58 -10.83
CA LEU A 12 11.55 44.13 -10.86
C LEU A 12 12.41 43.74 -12.06
N ASP A 13 13.60 43.23 -11.80
CA ASP A 13 14.41 42.55 -12.82
C ASP A 13 13.70 41.26 -13.27
N PRO A 14 13.56 41.01 -14.59
CA PRO A 14 12.98 39.78 -15.11
C PRO A 14 13.96 38.60 -14.97
N LEU A 15 13.44 37.43 -14.57
CA LEU A 15 14.16 36.14 -14.54
C LEU A 15 14.72 35.80 -15.94
N PRO A 16 15.94 35.22 -16.04
CA PRO A 16 16.46 34.76 -17.32
C PRO A 16 15.76 33.46 -17.74
N GLU A 17 15.02 33.52 -18.85
CA GLU A 17 14.69 32.35 -19.66
C GLU A 17 15.93 31.93 -20.44
N GLY A 18 16.52 30.81 -20.05
CA GLY A 18 17.56 30.13 -20.79
C GLY A 18 17.25 28.62 -20.85
N PRO A 19 17.42 27.95 -22.00
CA PRO A 19 17.19 26.52 -22.12
C PRO A 19 18.27 25.76 -21.35
N VAL A 20 17.84 24.88 -20.45
CA VAL A 20 18.72 23.92 -19.76
C VAL A 20 19.26 22.90 -20.76
N PRO A 21 20.59 22.67 -20.84
CA PRO A 21 21.13 21.64 -21.72
C PRO A 21 20.79 20.24 -21.21
N LEU A 22 20.26 19.41 -22.11
CA LEU A 22 20.09 17.97 -21.94
C LEU A 22 21.46 17.31 -21.74
N ALA A 23 21.66 16.68 -20.59
CA ALA A 23 22.82 15.83 -20.35
C ALA A 23 22.64 14.51 -21.14
N GLU A 24 23.43 14.34 -22.20
CA GLU A 24 23.65 13.04 -22.84
C GLU A 24 24.62 12.21 -21.99
N PHE A 25 24.18 11.02 -21.58
CA PHE A 25 25.04 9.95 -21.08
C PHE A 25 24.98 8.77 -22.06
N PRO A 26 26.06 8.43 -22.77
CA PRO A 26 26.17 7.16 -23.46
C PRO A 26 27.05 6.20 -22.65
N GLY A 27 26.51 5.02 -22.31
CA GLY A 27 27.36 3.90 -21.85
C GLY A 27 26.73 2.97 -20.82
N ALA A 28 25.61 2.31 -21.16
CA ALA A 28 25.19 1.10 -20.46
C ALA A 28 25.47 -0.11 -21.37
N THR A 29 26.62 -0.73 -21.17
CA THR A 29 26.92 -2.07 -21.68
C THR A 29 26.03 -3.07 -20.94
N ALA A 30 25.11 -3.69 -21.68
CA ALA A 30 24.33 -4.83 -21.21
C ALA A 30 25.22 -6.08 -21.22
N GLU A 31 25.48 -6.64 -20.04
CA GLU A 31 26.19 -7.92 -19.90
C GLU A 31 25.27 -8.98 -19.28
N HIS A 32 25.23 -10.13 -19.96
CA HIS A 32 24.91 -11.49 -19.51
C HIS A 32 23.63 -11.77 -18.70
N ALA A 33 22.58 -12.18 -19.43
CA ALA A 33 21.57 -13.11 -18.92
C ALA A 33 22.09 -14.56 -19.02
N GLN A 34 22.21 -15.25 -17.89
CA GLN A 34 22.43 -16.71 -17.84
C GLN A 34 21.10 -17.44 -17.62
N SER A 35 20.81 -18.37 -18.52
CA SER A 35 19.68 -19.31 -18.48
C SER A 35 19.86 -20.38 -17.38
N PRO A 36 18.80 -20.80 -16.68
CA PRO A 36 18.83 -22.07 -15.93
C PRO A 36 18.45 -23.26 -16.82
N SER A 37 19.29 -24.29 -16.75
CA SER A 37 19.25 -25.56 -17.49
C SER A 37 18.20 -26.56 -16.96
N LEU A 38 17.85 -27.50 -17.84
CA LEU A 38 16.81 -28.52 -17.81
C LEU A 38 16.86 -29.59 -16.69
N ALA A 39 15.65 -30.09 -16.42
CA ALA A 39 15.24 -31.49 -16.16
C ALA A 39 15.63 -32.17 -14.84
N GLN A 40 14.63 -32.78 -14.17
CA GLN A 40 14.45 -34.24 -14.15
C GLN A 40 13.14 -34.65 -13.42
N SER A 41 12.30 -35.47 -14.10
CA SER A 41 11.23 -36.29 -13.50
C SER A 41 11.72 -37.74 -13.33
N PRO A 42 11.21 -38.50 -12.34
CA PRO A 42 10.43 -39.73 -12.65
C PRO A 42 9.30 -39.99 -11.60
N SER A 43 8.06 -40.38 -11.95
CA SER A 43 7.50 -41.66 -12.43
C SER A 43 7.09 -42.71 -11.35
N LEU A 44 5.76 -42.92 -11.25
CA LEU A 44 4.97 -44.14 -10.96
C LEU A 44 5.09 -44.96 -9.63
N ALA A 45 3.96 -45.11 -8.92
CA ALA A 45 3.22 -46.39 -8.75
C ALA A 45 1.90 -46.23 -7.93
N PRO A 46 0.82 -46.97 -8.24
CA PRO A 46 -0.40 -47.09 -7.41
C PRO A 46 -0.54 -48.47 -6.73
N SER A 47 -1.33 -48.57 -5.66
CA SER A 47 -1.95 -49.84 -5.20
C SER A 47 -3.17 -49.63 -4.26
N PRO A 48 -4.21 -50.52 -4.29
CA PRO A 48 -5.48 -50.34 -3.57
C PRO A 48 -5.82 -51.41 -2.48
N SER A 49 -6.75 -51.02 -1.59
CA SER A 49 -7.87 -51.76 -0.93
C SER A 49 -7.68 -52.94 0.06
N LEU A 50 -8.35 -52.83 1.23
CA LEU A 50 -9.19 -53.80 2.02
C LEU A 50 -9.19 -53.33 3.51
N ALA A 51 -10.20 -53.48 4.39
CA ALA A 51 -11.45 -54.22 4.44
C ALA A 51 -12.35 -53.70 5.60
N HIS A 52 -13.66 -53.99 5.47
CA HIS A 52 -14.69 -54.31 6.48
C HIS A 52 -14.55 -53.89 7.96
N GLY A 53 -15.60 -53.21 8.44
CA GLY A 53 -15.93 -53.11 9.87
C GLY A 53 -17.41 -52.77 10.09
N THR A 54 -18.24 -53.81 10.25
CA THR A 54 -19.63 -53.73 10.75
C THR A 54 -19.62 -53.43 12.25
N HIS A 55 -20.41 -52.45 12.71
CA HIS A 55 -21.16 -52.57 13.95
C HIS A 55 -22.30 -51.54 14.03
N SER A 56 -23.45 -52.08 14.36
CA SER A 56 -24.73 -51.47 14.66
C SER A 56 -24.70 -50.82 16.05
N ALA A 57 -25.29 -49.63 16.22
CA ALA A 57 -26.18 -49.28 17.34
C ALA A 57 -26.54 -47.77 17.32
N SER A 58 -27.84 -47.50 17.12
CA SER A 58 -28.55 -46.30 17.59
C SER A 58 -28.60 -46.31 19.14
N PRO A 59 -28.77 -45.19 19.88
CA PRO A 59 -29.89 -44.25 19.71
C PRO A 59 -29.57 -42.74 19.90
N ALA A 60 -30.42 -41.89 19.32
CA ALA A 60 -30.62 -40.50 19.73
C ALA A 60 -31.28 -40.45 21.14
N PRO A 61 -31.29 -39.34 21.92
CA PRO A 61 -31.79 -38.04 21.46
C PRO A 61 -31.17 -36.78 22.13
N LEU A 62 -31.68 -35.62 21.69
CA LEU A 62 -31.61 -34.29 22.33
C LEU A 62 -30.30 -33.51 22.11
N ASP A 63 -30.23 -32.79 21.00
CA ASP A 63 -29.51 -31.51 21.05
C ASP A 63 -30.36 -30.41 20.45
N VAL A 64 -30.40 -29.31 21.21
CA VAL A 64 -31.16 -28.10 20.98
C VAL A 64 -30.91 -27.63 19.56
N ALA A 65 -31.99 -27.30 18.85
CA ALA A 65 -31.91 -26.50 17.63
C ALA A 65 -31.22 -25.19 17.99
N ALA A 66 -29.90 -25.18 17.90
CA ALA A 66 -29.09 -24.00 17.91
C ALA A 66 -29.47 -23.24 16.65
N ALA A 67 -30.47 -22.36 16.79
CA ALA A 67 -30.65 -21.26 15.87
C ALA A 67 -29.33 -20.49 15.91
N SER A 68 -28.42 -20.82 15.02
CA SER A 68 -27.22 -20.04 14.80
C SER A 68 -27.71 -18.62 14.53
N PRO A 69 -27.30 -17.62 15.32
CA PRO A 69 -27.65 -16.24 15.01
C PRO A 69 -27.06 -15.96 13.62
N VAL A 70 -27.94 -15.84 12.63
CA VAL A 70 -27.59 -15.32 11.31
C VAL A 70 -27.20 -13.87 11.55
N LEU A 71 -25.90 -13.67 11.78
CA LEU A 71 -25.33 -12.34 11.88
C LEU A 71 -25.64 -11.61 10.57
N PRO A 72 -26.05 -10.34 10.63
CA PRO A 72 -26.37 -9.57 9.43
C PRO A 72 -25.17 -9.60 8.48
N ALA A 73 -25.40 -9.93 7.21
CA ALA A 73 -24.36 -10.08 6.18
C ALA A 73 -23.46 -8.83 6.02
N ASP A 74 -23.95 -7.66 6.45
CA ASP A 74 -23.19 -6.40 6.53
C ASP A 74 -21.99 -6.46 7.49
N LEU A 75 -21.99 -7.36 8.48
CA LEU A 75 -20.83 -7.57 9.37
C LEU A 75 -19.78 -8.53 8.78
N LEU A 76 -20.05 -9.12 7.61
CA LEU A 76 -19.16 -10.10 6.97
C LEU A 76 -18.43 -9.56 5.75
N ASP A 77 -18.63 -8.29 5.37
CA ASP A 77 -17.76 -7.61 4.40
C ASP A 77 -16.46 -7.21 5.11
N VAL A 78 -15.68 -8.23 5.48
CA VAL A 78 -14.34 -8.04 5.99
C VAL A 78 -13.50 -7.59 4.81
N PRO A 79 -12.93 -6.38 4.81
CA PRO A 79 -12.16 -5.90 3.68
C PRO A 79 -10.97 -6.82 3.45
N ASP A 80 -10.84 -7.32 2.22
CA ASP A 80 -9.73 -8.19 1.84
C ASP A 80 -8.39 -7.48 2.05
N ILE A 81 -7.47 -8.21 2.68
CA ILE A 81 -6.09 -7.75 2.89
C ILE A 81 -5.19 -8.50 1.93
N TYR A 82 -4.53 -7.75 1.05
CA TYR A 82 -3.60 -8.24 0.05
C TYR A 82 -2.16 -8.01 0.49
N SER A 83 -1.25 -8.92 0.14
CA SER A 83 0.19 -8.70 0.31
C SER A 83 0.80 -8.26 -1.02
N ALA A 84 1.58 -7.18 -1.00
CA ALA A 84 2.27 -6.64 -2.17
C ALA A 84 3.69 -6.20 -1.81
N THR A 85 4.55 -6.10 -2.82
CA THR A 85 5.92 -5.58 -2.65
C THR A 85 6.11 -4.37 -3.56
N TYR A 86 6.51 -3.24 -2.98
CA TYR A 86 6.81 -2.00 -3.70
C TYR A 86 8.26 -1.61 -3.47
N SER A 87 9.06 -1.59 -4.54
CA SER A 87 10.49 -1.22 -4.47
C SER A 87 11.27 -1.97 -3.38
N GLY A 88 10.96 -3.27 -3.19
CA GLY A 88 11.59 -4.10 -2.16
C GLY A 88 10.94 -4.02 -0.76
N VAL A 89 9.96 -3.13 -0.55
CA VAL A 89 9.22 -3.02 0.71
C VAL A 89 7.95 -3.86 0.64
N VAL A 90 7.83 -4.85 1.54
CA VAL A 90 6.63 -5.67 1.68
C VAL A 90 5.57 -4.90 2.48
N VAL A 91 4.37 -4.80 1.91
CA VAL A 91 3.22 -4.15 2.53
C VAL A 91 1.99 -5.07 2.54
N TYR A 92 1.14 -4.85 3.53
CA TYR A 92 -0.25 -5.26 3.50
C TYR A 92 -1.08 -4.09 2.96
N GLU A 93 -1.91 -4.36 1.97
CA GLU A 93 -2.81 -3.39 1.36
C GLU A 93 -4.25 -3.84 1.60
N MET A 94 -5.09 -2.93 2.08
CA MET A 94 -6.54 -3.12 2.16
C MET A 94 -7.23 -2.02 1.37
N ILE A 95 -8.30 -2.36 0.66
CA ILE A 95 -9.16 -1.38 0.02
C ILE A 95 -10.37 -1.16 0.93
N THR A 96 -10.60 0.09 1.33
CA THR A 96 -11.77 0.46 2.13
C THR A 96 -12.39 1.70 1.52
N ARG A 97 -13.71 1.67 1.28
CA ARG A 97 -14.43 2.80 0.63
C ARG A 97 -13.77 3.28 -0.68
N GLY A 98 -13.15 2.39 -1.43
CA GLY A 98 -12.43 2.71 -2.68
C GLY A 98 -11.07 3.41 -2.47
N VAL A 99 -10.59 3.51 -1.23
CA VAL A 99 -9.27 4.05 -0.88
C VAL A 99 -8.38 2.90 -0.43
N ALA A 100 -7.18 2.82 -1.00
CA ALA A 100 -6.18 1.87 -0.53
C ALA A 100 -5.48 2.40 0.71
N VAL A 101 -5.41 1.57 1.75
CA VAL A 101 -4.64 1.79 2.98
C VAL A 101 -3.56 0.72 3.06
N MET A 102 -2.33 1.14 3.33
CA MET A 102 -1.16 0.28 3.34
C MET A 102 -0.47 0.28 4.69
N ARG A 103 0.04 -0.89 5.08
CA ARG A 103 0.86 -1.13 6.26
C ARG A 103 2.17 -1.81 5.86
N ARG A 104 3.31 -1.27 6.28
CA ARG A 104 4.61 -1.94 6.09
C ARG A 104 4.76 -3.13 7.02
N ARG A 105 5.30 -4.24 6.50
CA ARG A 105 5.51 -5.46 7.28
C ARG A 105 6.70 -5.35 8.24
N ALA A 106 7.74 -4.61 7.87
CA ALA A 106 9.01 -4.58 8.59
C ALA A 106 8.95 -3.81 9.92
N ASP A 107 8.32 -2.63 9.92
CA ASP A 107 8.25 -1.71 11.05
C ASP A 107 6.81 -1.45 11.54
N GLY A 108 5.80 -1.95 10.79
CA GLY A 108 4.40 -1.78 11.13
C GLY A 108 3.83 -0.39 10.80
N TYR A 109 4.57 0.47 10.10
CA TYR A 109 4.12 1.83 9.77
C TYR A 109 2.91 1.81 8.84
N LEU A 110 2.06 2.81 9.00
CA LEU A 110 0.83 2.97 8.22
C LEU A 110 0.92 4.26 7.41
N ASN A 111 0.46 4.24 6.17
CA ASN A 111 0.41 5.47 5.38
C ASN A 111 -0.71 6.39 5.89
N ALA A 112 -0.33 7.37 6.70
CA ALA A 112 -1.25 8.33 7.30
C ALA A 112 -1.99 9.17 6.25
N THR A 113 -1.36 9.43 5.09
CA THR A 113 -2.04 10.16 4.00
C THR A 113 -3.23 9.38 3.45
N GLN A 114 -3.11 8.07 3.34
CA GLN A 114 -4.19 7.19 2.91
C GLN A 114 -5.31 7.11 3.96
N ILE A 115 -4.96 6.99 5.24
CA ILE A 115 -5.94 6.99 6.34
C ILE A 115 -6.75 8.29 6.35
N LEU A 116 -6.10 9.44 6.17
CA LEU A 116 -6.80 10.73 6.11
C LEU A 116 -7.69 10.85 4.87
N LYS A 117 -7.32 10.24 3.73
CA LYS A 117 -8.17 10.17 2.53
C LYS A 117 -9.39 9.30 2.77
N ASP A 118 -9.20 8.14 3.39
CA ASP A 118 -10.27 7.19 3.72
C ASP A 118 -11.24 7.77 4.77
N ALA A 119 -10.75 8.60 5.69
CA ALA A 119 -11.57 9.38 6.63
C ALA A 119 -12.32 10.56 5.98
N GLY A 120 -12.22 10.77 4.67
CA GLY A 120 -12.91 11.84 3.96
C GLY A 120 -12.35 13.26 4.21
N VAL A 121 -11.15 13.38 4.78
CA VAL A 121 -10.54 14.68 5.04
C VAL A 121 -10.12 15.33 3.73
N GLU A 122 -10.56 16.56 3.49
CA GLU A 122 -10.23 17.32 2.28
C GLU A 122 -8.73 17.65 2.18
N LYS A 123 -8.22 17.79 0.95
CA LYS A 123 -6.78 17.96 0.65
C LYS A 123 -6.10 19.03 1.51
N GLY A 124 -6.66 20.24 1.61
CA GLY A 124 -6.07 21.33 2.39
C GLY A 124 -6.03 21.06 3.90
N LYS A 125 -7.03 20.36 4.43
CA LYS A 125 -7.08 19.95 5.85
C LYS A 125 -6.08 18.83 6.14
N ARG A 126 -5.91 17.87 5.21
CA ARG A 126 -4.90 16.81 5.34
C ARG A 126 -3.50 17.38 5.49
N THR A 127 -3.12 18.36 4.67
CA THR A 127 -1.81 19.03 4.79
C THR A 127 -1.61 19.65 6.17
N LYS A 128 -2.62 20.37 6.69
CA LYS A 128 -2.54 21.00 8.02
C LYS A 128 -2.42 19.97 9.15
N ILE A 129 -3.15 18.85 9.07
CA ILE A 129 -3.06 17.78 10.07
C ILE A 129 -1.69 17.11 10.02
N LEU A 130 -1.18 16.81 8.82
CA LEU A 130 0.14 16.21 8.64
C LEU A 130 1.24 17.11 9.24
N GLU A 131 1.20 18.41 8.94
CA GLU A 131 2.21 19.37 9.43
C GLU A 131 2.14 19.59 10.94
N LYS A 132 0.94 19.67 11.52
CA LYS A 132 0.78 19.99 12.95
C LYS A 132 0.91 18.78 13.87
N GLU A 133 0.36 17.63 13.48
CA GLU A 133 0.22 16.48 14.38
C GLU A 133 1.22 15.37 14.07
N ILE A 134 1.48 15.10 12.78
CA ILE A 134 2.26 13.92 12.37
C ILE A 134 3.74 14.27 12.19
N HIS A 135 4.05 15.38 11.53
CA HIS A 135 5.43 15.78 11.25
C HIS A 135 6.21 16.20 12.51
N VAL A 136 5.51 16.47 13.61
CA VAL A 136 6.13 16.75 14.92
C VAL A 136 6.66 15.45 15.56
N GLY A 137 6.08 14.30 15.21
CA GLY A 137 6.44 12.99 15.73
C GLY A 137 7.35 12.17 14.81
N ARG A 138 7.47 10.87 15.10
CA ARG A 138 8.17 9.92 14.22
C ARG A 138 7.32 9.70 12.97
N HIS A 139 7.90 10.01 11.82
CA HIS A 139 7.26 9.83 10.54
C HIS A 139 8.32 9.71 9.44
N GLU A 140 7.93 9.17 8.30
CA GLU A 140 8.74 9.10 7.09
C GLU A 140 7.95 9.66 5.92
N LYS A 141 8.50 10.66 5.25
CA LYS A 141 7.85 11.26 4.08
C LYS A 141 8.40 10.65 2.80
N ILE A 142 7.57 9.85 2.13
CA ILE A 142 7.92 9.22 0.86
C ILE A 142 7.32 10.05 -0.29
N GLN A 143 8.19 10.67 -1.08
CA GLN A 143 7.83 11.45 -2.26
C GLN A 143 8.57 10.88 -3.49
N GLY A 144 7.84 10.58 -4.57
CA GLY A 144 8.39 9.92 -5.76
C GLY A 144 8.17 8.39 -5.79
N GLY A 145 8.48 7.75 -6.92
CA GLY A 145 8.22 6.33 -7.13
C GLY A 145 6.73 5.98 -7.35
N TYR A 146 6.33 4.77 -6.98
CA TYR A 146 4.96 4.27 -7.22
C TYR A 146 3.90 5.09 -6.48
N GLY A 147 3.00 5.74 -7.23
CA GLY A 147 2.10 6.78 -6.71
C GLY A 147 1.20 6.35 -5.55
N LYS A 148 0.78 5.08 -5.50
CA LYS A 148 -0.07 4.56 -4.42
C LYS A 148 0.67 4.46 -3.08
N TYR A 149 1.98 4.19 -3.12
CA TYR A 149 2.83 4.02 -1.94
C TYR A 149 3.34 5.36 -1.37
N GLN A 150 3.22 6.46 -2.14
CA GLN A 150 3.62 7.80 -1.69
C GLN A 150 2.76 8.31 -0.52
N GLY A 151 3.36 9.15 0.31
CA GLY A 151 2.69 9.79 1.44
C GLY A 151 3.59 9.88 2.67
N THR A 152 2.99 10.34 3.76
CA THR A 152 3.60 10.28 5.10
C THR A 152 3.25 8.94 5.75
N TRP A 153 4.28 8.22 6.19
CA TRP A 153 4.24 6.94 6.90
C TRP A 153 4.64 7.11 8.36
#